data_AF-A0A2G9Y101-F1
#
_entry.id   AF-A0A2G9Y101-F1
#
_cell.length_a   1.000
_cell.length_b   1.000
_cell.length_c   1.000
_cell.angle_alpha   90.00
_cell.angle_beta   90.00
_cell.angle_gamma   90.00
#
_symmetry.space_group_name_H-M   'P 1'
#
loop_
_entity.id
_entity.type
_entity.pdbx_description
1 polymer ?
#
loop_
_entity_poly.entity_id
_entity_poly.type
_entity_poly.pdbx_seq_one_letter_code
_entity_poly.pdbx_strand_id
1 'polypeptide(L)'
;LLEKMKKINEKNRRRKLILKEYEKKINNPKIILPPKRYFETSNGHLMPIFTDKREKLKEFMQKEGIITAIHYPYPLHKHNYFRENISLPVSESLSLRELTIPSFSELENDEVKHIIEVLNRYE
;
A
#
# COMPACT_ATOMS: atom_id res chain seq x y z
N LEU A 1 11.56 21.63 -14.62
CA LEU A 1 11.81 20.16 -14.58
C LEU A 1 13.14 19.80 -13.89
N LEU A 2 14.25 20.45 -14.22
CA LEU A 2 15.60 20.14 -13.70
C LEU A 2 15.73 20.21 -12.16
N GLU A 3 15.07 21.16 -11.49
CA GLU A 3 15.10 21.24 -10.02
C GLU A 3 14.39 20.07 -9.32
N LYS A 4 13.31 19.53 -9.91
CA LYS A 4 12.61 18.36 -9.35
C LYS A 4 13.48 17.10 -9.45
N MET A 5 14.34 17.01 -10.45
CA MET A 5 15.31 15.92 -10.57
C MET A 5 16.39 15.96 -9.49
N LYS A 6 16.79 17.15 -9.01
CA LYS A 6 17.79 17.26 -7.93
C LYS A 6 17.32 16.62 -6.62
N LYS A 7 16.02 16.68 -6.33
CA LYS A 7 15.42 16.16 -5.09
C LYS A 7 14.88 14.72 -5.22
N ILE A 8 14.92 14.11 -6.41
CA ILE A 8 14.30 12.79 -6.62
C ILE A 8 14.98 11.68 -5.82
N ASN A 9 16.31 11.73 -5.71
CA ASN A 9 17.09 10.75 -4.97
C ASN A 9 16.78 10.82 -3.47
N GLU A 10 16.68 12.03 -2.93
CA GLU A 10 16.31 12.26 -1.54
C GLU A 10 14.87 11.77 -1.25
N LYS A 11 13.91 12.12 -2.11
CA LYS A 11 12.53 11.65 -1.98
C LYS A 11 12.45 10.12 -2.03
N ASN A 12 13.13 9.49 -2.99
CA ASN A 12 13.17 8.02 -3.08
C ASN A 12 13.82 7.39 -1.85
N ARG A 13 14.90 7.99 -1.31
CA ARG A 13 15.52 7.54 -0.07
C ARG A 13 14.54 7.61 1.10
N ARG A 14 13.79 8.71 1.22
CA ARG A 14 12.78 8.87 2.28
C ARG A 14 11.66 7.84 2.18
N ARG A 15 11.11 7.60 0.98
CA ARG A 15 10.10 6.54 0.76
C ARG A 15 10.63 5.16 1.13
N LYS A 16 11.88 4.83 0.77
CA LYS A 16 12.51 3.56 1.17
C LYS A 16 12.64 3.40 2.68
N LEU A 17 12.92 4.48 3.42
CA LEU A 17 12.93 4.45 4.88
C LEU A 17 11.54 4.17 5.45
N ILE A 18 10.50 4.82 4.91
CA ILE A 18 9.10 4.57 5.30
C ILE A 18 8.72 3.10 5.08
N LEU A 19 9.02 2.56 3.89
CA LEU A 19 8.75 1.16 3.55
C LEU A 19 9.41 0.18 4.53
N LYS A 20 10.66 0.44 4.92
CA LYS A 20 11.38 -0.39 5.91
C LYS A 20 10.75 -0.32 7.31
N GLU A 21 10.25 0.84 7.72
CA GLU A 21 9.54 0.98 8.99
C GLU A 21 8.25 0.17 8.98
N TYR A 22 7.49 0.22 7.88
CA TYR A 22 6.31 -0.62 7.69
C TYR A 22 6.64 -2.11 7.70
N GLU A 23 7.64 -2.54 6.93
CA GLU A 23 8.10 -3.94 6.89
C GLU A 23 8.44 -4.47 8.29
N LYS A 24 9.13 -3.66 9.08
CA LYS A 24 9.65 -4.08 10.38
C LYS A 24 8.59 -4.07 11.49
N LYS A 25 7.64 -3.13 11.43
CA LYS A 25 6.80 -2.80 12.60
C LYS A 25 5.32 -3.12 12.40
N ILE A 26 4.83 -3.31 11.17
CA ILE A 26 3.48 -3.81 10.98
C ILE A 26 3.47 -5.30 11.34
N ASN A 27 2.71 -5.64 12.37
CA ASN A 27 2.54 -6.98 12.90
C ASN A 27 1.08 -7.16 13.29
N ASN A 28 0.25 -7.55 12.31
CA ASN A 28 -1.15 -7.87 12.52
C ASN A 28 -1.50 -9.10 11.67
N PRO A 29 -2.04 -10.19 12.25
CA PRO A 29 -2.39 -11.40 11.51
C PRO A 29 -3.45 -11.20 10.42
N LYS A 30 -4.21 -10.10 10.45
CA LYS A 30 -5.25 -9.76 9.45
C LYS A 30 -4.69 -8.96 8.26
N ILE A 31 -3.42 -8.59 8.32
CA ILE A 31 -2.71 -7.80 7.32
C ILE A 31 -1.56 -8.63 6.79
N ILE A 32 -1.56 -8.82 5.47
CA ILE A 32 -0.47 -9.48 4.76
C ILE A 32 0.35 -8.40 4.08
N LEU A 33 1.65 -8.39 4.39
CA LEU A 33 2.62 -7.53 3.72
C LEU A 33 3.07 -8.16 2.39
N PRO A 34 3.54 -7.33 1.43
CA PRO A 34 4.16 -7.85 0.22
C PRO A 34 5.42 -8.65 0.56
N PRO A 35 5.91 -9.52 -0.35
CA PRO A 35 7.10 -10.32 -0.09
C PRO A 35 8.33 -9.44 0.14
N LYS A 36 9.30 -9.92 0.92
CA LYS A 36 10.55 -9.20 1.27
C LYS A 36 11.24 -8.50 0.07
N ARG A 37 11.29 -9.18 -1.08
CA ARG A 37 11.84 -8.63 -2.33
C ARG A 37 11.21 -7.29 -2.74
N TYR A 38 9.95 -7.06 -2.41
CA TYR A 38 9.26 -5.79 -2.65
C TYR A 38 9.95 -4.63 -1.92
N PHE A 39 10.27 -4.80 -0.63
CA PHE A 39 10.91 -3.76 0.18
C PHE A 39 12.36 -3.49 -0.24
N GLU A 40 13.02 -4.48 -0.83
CA GLU A 40 14.38 -4.34 -1.37
C GLU A 40 14.43 -3.61 -2.70
N THR A 41 13.43 -3.81 -3.57
CA THR A 41 13.46 -3.35 -4.97
C THR A 41 12.56 -2.15 -5.25
N SER A 42 11.51 -1.94 -4.47
CA SER A 42 10.56 -0.84 -4.67
C SER A 42 11.20 0.52 -4.43
N ASN A 43 10.76 1.51 -5.20
CA ASN A 43 11.08 2.93 -4.95
C ASN A 43 10.08 3.58 -3.96
N GLY A 44 9.10 2.81 -3.47
CA GLY A 44 8.08 3.25 -2.53
C GLY A 44 7.00 4.16 -3.11
N HIS A 45 6.84 4.20 -4.44
CA HIS A 45 5.74 4.95 -5.08
C HIS A 45 4.37 4.50 -4.56
N LEU A 46 4.22 3.21 -4.29
CA LEU A 46 3.07 2.63 -3.61
C LEU A 46 3.58 1.82 -2.41
N MET A 47 2.68 1.60 -1.45
CA MET A 47 2.84 0.63 -0.37
C MET A 47 1.55 -0.19 -0.28
N PRO A 48 1.44 -1.31 -1.01
CA PRO A 48 0.28 -2.18 -0.92
C PRO A 48 0.36 -3.03 0.35
N ILE A 49 -0.79 -3.25 0.96
CA ILE A 49 -1.04 -4.29 1.96
C ILE A 49 -2.24 -5.11 1.52
N PHE A 50 -2.40 -6.32 2.03
CA PHE A 50 -3.51 -7.20 1.66
C PHE A 50 -4.30 -7.64 2.88
N THR A 51 -5.62 -7.69 2.76
CA THR A 51 -6.50 -8.22 3.81
C THR A 51 -7.76 -8.81 3.20
N ASP A 52 -8.38 -9.78 3.87
CA ASP A 52 -9.64 -10.39 3.43
C ASP A 52 -10.84 -9.44 3.60
N LYS A 53 -10.67 -8.37 4.38
CA LYS A 53 -11.72 -7.39 4.70
C LYS A 53 -11.29 -5.98 4.30
N ARG A 54 -10.89 -5.80 3.02
CA ARG A 54 -10.35 -4.53 2.49
C ARG A 54 -11.23 -3.32 2.82
N GLU A 55 -12.52 -3.39 2.51
CA GLU A 55 -13.42 -2.24 2.74
C GLU A 55 -13.53 -1.89 4.23
N LYS A 56 -13.57 -2.90 5.12
CA LYS A 56 -13.59 -2.67 6.57
C LYS A 56 -12.30 -2.02 7.05
N LEU A 57 -11.14 -2.47 6.56
CA LEU A 57 -9.86 -1.87 6.90
C LEU A 57 -9.76 -0.43 6.39
N LYS A 58 -10.21 -0.17 5.16
CA LYS A 58 -10.27 1.17 4.58
C LYS A 58 -11.14 2.11 5.41
N GLU A 59 -12.35 1.69 5.79
CA GLU A 59 -13.24 2.46 6.67
C GLU A 59 -12.63 2.69 8.05
N PHE A 60 -11.98 1.68 8.62
CA PHE A 60 -11.31 1.77 9.91
C PHE A 60 -10.17 2.80 9.86
N MET A 61 -9.28 2.70 8.87
CA MET A 61 -8.18 3.65 8.68
C MET A 61 -8.70 5.06 8.43
N GLN A 62 -9.79 5.22 7.67
CA GLN A 62 -10.41 6.52 7.44
C GLN A 62 -10.95 7.16 8.73
N LYS A 63 -11.56 6.37 9.63
CA LYS A 63 -12.00 6.86 10.96
C LYS A 63 -10.83 7.32 11.84
N GLU A 64 -9.65 6.74 11.64
CA GLU A 64 -8.41 7.11 12.30
C GLU A 64 -7.65 8.24 11.58
N GLY A 65 -8.28 8.88 10.58
CA GLY A 65 -7.72 10.01 9.84
C GLY A 65 -6.73 9.64 8.73
N ILE A 66 -6.61 8.36 8.39
CA ILE A 66 -5.66 7.87 7.38
C ILE A 66 -6.39 7.60 6.07
N ILE A 67 -6.03 8.33 5.02
CA ILE A 67 -6.60 8.16 3.68
C ILE A 67 -5.79 7.09 2.92
N THR A 68 -6.49 6.09 2.41
CA THR A 68 -5.93 4.99 1.62
C THR A 68 -6.47 5.00 0.19
N ALA A 69 -5.80 4.30 -0.71
CA ALA A 69 -6.22 4.11 -2.11
C ALA A 69 -6.34 2.62 -2.47
N ILE A 70 -6.93 2.31 -3.62
CA ILE A 70 -7.07 0.95 -4.16
C ILE A 70 -6.45 0.91 -5.55
N HIS A 71 -5.49 0.00 -5.78
CA HIS A 71 -4.76 -0.17 -7.03
C HIS A 71 -4.68 -1.66 -7.42
N TYR A 72 -5.62 -2.21 -8.16
CA TYR A 72 -6.84 -1.63 -8.75
C TYR A 72 -8.07 -2.39 -8.23
N PRO A 73 -9.27 -1.78 -8.22
CA PRO A 73 -10.46 -2.42 -7.66
C PRO A 73 -10.90 -3.69 -8.42
N TYR A 74 -10.52 -3.79 -9.70
CA TYR A 74 -10.81 -4.93 -10.57
C TYR A 74 -9.60 -5.23 -11.47
N PRO A 75 -9.34 -6.51 -11.78
CA PRO A 75 -8.25 -6.90 -12.68
C PRO A 75 -8.63 -6.58 -14.13
N LEU A 76 -7.62 -6.37 -14.99
CA LEU A 76 -7.79 -5.82 -16.34
C LEU A 76 -8.83 -6.58 -17.18
N HIS A 77 -8.82 -7.92 -17.14
CA HIS A 77 -9.73 -8.78 -17.91
C HIS A 77 -11.21 -8.68 -17.49
N LYS A 78 -11.51 -8.00 -16.38
CA LYS A 78 -12.88 -7.69 -15.95
C LYS A 78 -13.32 -6.25 -16.30
N HIS A 79 -12.41 -5.38 -16.75
CA HIS A 79 -12.77 -4.04 -17.21
C HIS A 79 -13.58 -4.13 -18.51
N ASN A 80 -14.60 -3.28 -18.67
CA ASN A 80 -15.54 -3.37 -19.79
C ASN A 80 -14.85 -3.31 -21.17
N TYR A 81 -13.80 -2.51 -21.32
CA TYR A 81 -13.07 -2.34 -22.58
C TYR A 81 -12.09 -3.48 -22.89
N PHE A 82 -11.63 -4.20 -21.87
CA PHE A 82 -10.63 -5.27 -21.98
C PHE A 82 -11.23 -6.62 -21.54
N ARG A 83 -12.56 -6.73 -21.61
CA ARG A 83 -13.27 -7.88 -21.07
C ARG A 83 -12.93 -9.11 -21.91
N GLU A 84 -12.32 -10.08 -21.24
CA GLU A 84 -12.02 -11.38 -21.82
C GLU A 84 -12.65 -12.48 -20.96
N ASN A 85 -13.13 -13.54 -21.60
CA ASN A 85 -13.70 -14.69 -20.90
C ASN A 85 -12.59 -15.64 -20.42
N ILE A 86 -11.67 -15.10 -19.63
CA ILE A 86 -10.57 -15.83 -19.00
C ILE A 86 -10.68 -15.76 -17.48
N SER A 87 -10.13 -16.78 -16.80
CA SER A 87 -10.01 -16.82 -15.35
C SER A 87 -8.56 -16.62 -14.96
N LEU A 88 -8.29 -15.59 -14.15
CA LEU A 88 -6.97 -15.30 -13.59
C LEU A 88 -7.11 -15.20 -12.05
N PRO A 89 -7.20 -16.34 -11.35
CA PRO A 89 -7.63 -16.38 -9.94
C PRO A 89 -6.76 -15.56 -9.00
N VAL A 90 -5.45 -15.47 -9.28
CA VAL A 90 -4.51 -14.67 -8.48
C VAL A 90 -4.80 -13.19 -8.63
N SER A 91 -4.95 -12.69 -9.87
CA SER A 91 -5.28 -11.29 -10.14
C SER A 91 -6.65 -10.92 -9.58
N GLU A 92 -7.64 -11.80 -9.72
CA GLU A 92 -8.98 -11.63 -9.16
C GLU A 92 -8.93 -11.54 -7.63
N SER A 93 -8.25 -12.47 -6.97
CA SER A 93 -8.08 -12.46 -5.51
C SER A 93 -7.36 -11.22 -5.00
N LEU A 94 -6.23 -10.85 -5.59
CA LEU A 94 -5.43 -9.70 -5.14
C LEU A 94 -6.20 -8.38 -5.32
N SER A 95 -6.91 -8.21 -6.44
CA SER A 95 -7.68 -6.98 -6.71
C SER A 95 -8.78 -6.70 -5.68
N LEU A 96 -9.28 -7.72 -4.98
CA LEU A 96 -10.29 -7.58 -3.93
C LEU A 96 -9.70 -7.36 -2.54
N ARG A 97 -8.41 -7.63 -2.35
CA ARG A 97 -7.74 -7.65 -1.05
C ARG A 97 -6.72 -6.52 -0.86
N GLU A 98 -6.20 -5.97 -1.96
CA GLU A 98 -5.19 -4.91 -1.94
C GLU A 98 -5.75 -3.59 -1.40
N LEU A 99 -4.99 -2.96 -0.52
CA LEU A 99 -5.18 -1.59 -0.08
C LEU A 99 -3.83 -0.88 -0.07
N THR A 100 -3.74 0.28 -0.72
CA THR A 100 -2.53 1.10 -0.73
C THR A 100 -2.56 2.08 0.44
N ILE A 101 -1.56 1.99 1.31
CA ILE A 101 -1.37 2.91 2.45
C ILE A 101 -0.40 4.05 2.10
N PRO A 102 -0.40 5.17 2.85
CA PRO A 102 0.47 6.31 2.57
C PRO A 102 1.96 5.98 2.60
N SER A 103 2.69 6.39 1.56
CA SER A 103 4.15 6.22 1.44
C SER A 103 4.85 7.39 0.73
N PHE A 104 4.27 8.59 0.76
CA PHE A 104 4.87 9.77 0.13
C PHE A 104 6.05 10.31 0.95
N SER A 105 6.96 11.05 0.29
CA SER A 105 8.24 11.47 0.89
C SER A 105 8.09 12.50 2.02
N GLU A 106 7.01 13.25 2.00
CA GLU A 106 6.72 14.32 2.95
C GLU A 106 6.04 13.80 4.22
N LEU A 107 5.66 12.51 4.26
CA LEU A 107 5.07 11.88 5.44
C LEU A 107 6.05 11.97 6.62
N GLU A 108 5.62 12.50 7.74
CA GLU A 108 6.43 12.68 8.94
C GLU A 108 6.61 11.35 9.70
N ASN A 109 7.61 11.27 10.58
CA ASN A 109 7.87 10.04 11.32
C ASN A 109 6.74 9.68 12.28
N ASP A 110 6.10 10.69 12.88
CA ASP A 110 4.96 10.48 13.77
C ASP A 110 3.72 10.03 13.00
N GLU A 111 3.51 10.51 11.77
CA GLU A 111 2.45 10.02 10.88
C GLU A 111 2.70 8.55 10.47
N VAL A 112 3.94 8.18 10.14
CA VAL A 112 4.31 6.78 9.85
C VAL A 112 4.04 5.90 11.07
N LYS A 113 4.40 6.37 12.27
CA LYS A 113 4.16 5.67 13.53
C LYS A 113 2.66 5.49 13.80
N HIS A 114 1.86 6.54 13.62
CA HIS A 114 0.40 6.49 13.73
C HIS A 114 -0.21 5.44 12.80
N ILE A 115 0.22 5.41 11.52
CA ILE A 115 -0.25 4.42 10.55
C ILE A 115 0.08 2.99 11.01
N ILE A 116 1.31 2.75 11.50
CA ILE A 116 1.72 1.44 12.02
C ILE A 116 0.86 1.03 13.22
N GLU A 117 0.66 1.95 14.18
CA GLU A 117 -0.14 1.70 15.37
C GLU A 117 -1.59 1.36 15.03
N VAL A 118 -2.21 2.14 14.13
CA VAL A 118 -3.56 1.90 13.62
C VAL A 118 -3.66 0.53 12.94
N LEU A 119 -2.72 0.18 12.07
CA LEU A 119 -2.72 -1.12 11.41
C LEU A 119 -2.57 -2.27 12.41
N ASN A 120 -1.76 -2.11 13.47
CA ASN A 120 -1.54 -3.15 14.47
C ASN A 120 -2.73 -3.37 15.41
N ARG A 121 -3.55 -2.35 15.65
CA ARG A 121 -4.78 -2.44 16.47
C ARG A 121 -6.04 -2.82 15.70
N TYR A 122 -5.96 -3.00 14.38
CA TYR A 122 -7.11 -3.40 13.58
C TYR A 122 -7.57 -4.83 13.92
N GLU A 123 -8.88 -4.99 14.14
CA GLU A 123 -9.58 -6.25 14.42
C GLU A 123 -10.55 -6.62 13.29
#